data_AF-A0AAE4T5E3-F1
#
_entry.id   AF-A0AAE4T5E3-F1
#
_cell.length_a   1.000
_cell.length_b   1.000
_cell.length_c   1.000
_cell.angle_alpha   90.00
_cell.angle_beta   90.00
_cell.angle_gamma   90.00
#
_symmetry.space_group_name_H-M   'P 1'
#
loop_
_entity.id
_entity.type
_entity.pdbx_description
1 polymer ?
#
loop_
_entity_poly.entity_id
_entity_poly.type
_entity_poly.pdbx_seq_one_letter_code
_entity_poly.pdbx_strand_id
1 'polypeptide(L)' 'MGEDHYARTCREWSQRMMAEKSRIHRLGYDDSFLRCWQFYLDGCAAAFETGRCDVVQVELAHAA' A
#
# COMPACT_ATOMS: atom_id res chain seq x y z
N MET A 1 8.69 19.04 -1.84
CA MET A 1 7.88 17.93 -1.28
C MET A 1 7.80 16.91 -2.39
N GLY A 2 8.48 15.78 -2.23
CA GLY A 2 8.67 14.79 -3.29
C GLY A 2 7.35 14.17 -3.72
N GLU A 3 7.34 13.53 -4.88
CA GLU A 3 6.19 12.77 -5.37
C GLU A 3 5.92 11.59 -4.42
N ASP A 4 4.69 11.44 -3.92
CA ASP A 4 4.31 10.38 -2.95
C ASP A 4 4.18 9.01 -3.63
N HIS A 5 5.30 8.48 -4.15
CA HIS A 5 5.36 7.25 -4.92
C HIS A 5 4.77 6.04 -4.17
N TYR A 6 4.98 5.98 -2.85
CA TYR A 6 4.49 4.87 -2.05
C TYR A 6 2.98 4.97 -1.78
N ALA A 7 2.45 6.19 -1.59
CA ALA A 7 1.01 6.39 -1.52
C ALA A 7 0.32 5.94 -2.80
N ARG A 8 0.85 6.33 -3.97
CA ARG A 8 0.37 5.88 -5.28
C ARG A 8 0.41 4.36 -5.39
N THR A 9 1.50 3.74 -4.97
CA THR A 9 1.66 2.28 -4.99
C THR A 9 0.58 1.58 -4.15
N CYS A 10 0.35 2.03 -2.92
CA CYS A 10 -0.72 1.51 -2.06
C CYS A 10 -2.10 1.65 -2.70
N ARG A 11 -2.41 2.80 -3.32
CA ARG A 11 -3.68 3.02 -4.04
C ARG A 11 -3.84 2.08 -5.24
N GLU A 12 -2.79 1.90 -6.04
CA GLU A 12 -2.82 0.98 -7.18
C GLU A 12 -3.04 -0.47 -6.74
N TRP A 13 -2.43 -0.90 -5.64
CA TRP A 13 -2.67 -2.23 -5.06
C TRP A 13 -4.10 -2.40 -4.57
N SER A 14 -4.64 -1.40 -3.88
CA SER A 14 -6.02 -1.39 -3.38
C SER A 14 -7.03 -1.51 -4.54
N GLN A 15 -6.84 -0.74 -5.62
CA GLN A 15 -7.64 -0.83 -6.84
C GLN A 15 -7.55 -2.21 -7.51
N ARG A 16 -6.34 -2.75 -7.69
CA ARG A 16 -6.13 -4.06 -8.32
C ARG A 16 -6.73 -5.19 -7.50
N MET A 17 -6.60 -5.14 -6.18
CA MET A 17 -7.21 -6.11 -5.28
C MET A 17 -8.74 -6.12 -5.42
N MET A 18 -9.37 -4.94 -5.44
CA MET A 18 -10.82 -4.83 -5.60
C MET A 18 -11.31 -5.26 -6.97
N ALA A 19 -10.55 -4.98 -8.03
CA ALA A 19 -10.83 -5.49 -9.38
C ALA A 19 -10.79 -7.03 -9.43
N GLU A 20 -9.92 -7.66 -8.63
CA GLU A 20 -9.76 -9.11 -8.52
C GLU A 20 -10.61 -9.76 -7.42
N LYS A 21 -11.58 -9.05 -6.83
CA LYS A 21 -12.45 -9.53 -5.75
C LYS A 21 -13.03 -10.92 -6.01
N SER A 22 -13.56 -11.17 -7.20
CA SER A 22 -14.14 -12.46 -7.57
C SER A 22 -13.12 -13.60 -7.55
N ARG A 23 -11.85 -13.33 -7.91
CA ARG A 23 -10.77 -14.32 -7.83
C ARG A 23 -10.39 -14.58 -6.39
N ILE A 24 -10.32 -13.54 -5.57
CA ILE A 24 -10.01 -13.63 -4.14
C ILE A 24 -11.08 -14.46 -3.40
N HIS A 25 -12.36 -14.31 -3.76
CA HIS A 25 -13.43 -15.17 -3.23
C HIS A 25 -13.25 -16.64 -3.60
N ARG A 26 -12.84 -16.95 -4.85
CA ARG A 26 -12.56 -18.34 -5.26
C ARG A 26 -11.38 -18.95 -4.51
N LEU A 27 -10.49 -18.13 -3.95
CA LEU A 27 -9.39 -18.58 -3.09
C LEU A 27 -9.86 -18.86 -1.64
N GLY A 28 -11.14 -18.62 -1.32
CA GLY A 28 -11.72 -18.88 0.00
C GLY A 28 -11.74 -17.69 0.96
N TYR A 29 -11.35 -16.50 0.49
CA TYR A 29 -11.41 -15.27 1.30
C TYR A 29 -12.76 -14.58 1.16
N ASP A 30 -13.29 -14.06 2.26
CA ASP A 30 -14.60 -13.43 2.31
C ASP A 30 -14.53 -11.90 2.18
N ASP A 31 -15.70 -11.27 2.24
CA ASP A 31 -15.80 -9.80 2.22
C ASP A 31 -15.18 -9.15 3.46
N SER A 32 -15.09 -9.87 4.59
CA SER A 32 -14.46 -9.35 5.80
C SER A 32 -12.96 -9.17 5.59
N PHE A 33 -12.31 -10.18 5.02
CA PHE A 33 -10.92 -10.13 4.60
C PHE A 33 -10.65 -8.95 3.66
N LEU A 34 -11.49 -8.79 2.63
CA LEU A 34 -11.35 -7.70 1.66
C LEU A 34 -11.48 -6.32 2.32
N ARG A 35 -12.45 -6.13 3.21
CA ARG A 35 -12.61 -4.87 3.95
C ARG A 35 -11.40 -4.56 4.82
N CYS A 36 -10.85 -5.56 5.52
CA CYS A 36 -9.64 -5.38 6.33
C CYS A 36 -8.45 -4.96 5.48
N TRP A 37 -8.23 -5.63 4.34
CA TRP A 37 -7.13 -5.28 3.43
C TRP A 37 -7.31 -3.93 2.75
N GLN A 38 -8.55 -3.58 2.40
CA GLN A 38 -8.86 -2.27 1.84
C GLN A 38 -8.52 -1.16 2.85
N PHE A 39 -8.97 -1.33 4.10
CA PHE A 39 -8.65 -0.40 5.19
C PHE A 39 -7.13 -0.27 5.40
N TYR A 40 -6.42 -1.39 5.39
CA TYR A 40 -4.97 -1.41 5.52
C TYR A 40 -4.27 -0.62 4.41
N LEU A 41 -4.57 -0.91 3.13
CA LEU A 41 -3.93 -0.27 1.99
C LEU A 41 -4.24 1.22 1.88
N ASP A 42 -5.50 1.61 2.10
CA ASP A 42 -5.91 3.01 2.05
C ASP A 42 -5.35 3.79 3.25
N GLY A 43 -5.28 3.15 4.43
CA GLY A 43 -4.64 3.72 5.62
C GLY A 43 -3.14 3.95 5.42
N CYS A 44 -2.43 2.98 4.82
CA CYS A 44 -1.03 3.16 4.44
C CYS A 44 -0.85 4.29 3.43
N ALA A 45 -1.70 4.38 2.40
CA ALA A 45 -1.65 5.47 1.43
C ALA A 45 -1.78 6.83 2.12
N ALA A 46 -2.75 6.98 3.02
CA ALA A 46 -2.93 8.21 3.79
C ALA A 46 -1.73 8.53 4.69
N ALA A 47 -1.09 7.52 5.30
CA ALA A 47 0.10 7.73 6.12
C ALA A 47 1.29 8.26 5.30
N PHE A 48 1.46 7.82 4.05
CA PHE A 48 2.48 8.36 3.15
C PHE A 48 2.12 9.78 2.66
N GLU A 49 0.88 10.02 2.22
CA GLU A 49 0.44 11.36 1.74
C GLU A 49 0.50 12.45 2.81
N THR A 50 0.28 12.08 4.06
CA THR A 50 0.35 13.01 5.19
C THR A 50 1.77 13.18 5.74
N GLY A 51 2.76 12.49 5.18
CA GLY A 51 4.14 12.48 5.67
C GLY A 51 4.28 11.84 7.05
N ARG A 52 3.30 11.03 7.49
CA ARG A 52 3.36 10.27 8.74
C ARG A 52 4.31 9.07 8.63
N CYS A 53 4.50 8.57 7.40
CA CYS A 53 5.47 7.55 7.03
C CYS A 53 6.23 8.00 5.78
N ASP A 54 7.45 7.48 5.59
CA ASP A 54 8.28 7.77 4.42
C ASP A 54 9.12 6.53 4.05
N VAL A 55 9.60 6.48 2.81
CA VAL A 55 10.54 5.47 2.32
C VAL A 55 11.80 6.17 1.83
N VAL A 56 12.92 5.83 2.45
CA VAL A 56 14.23 6.39 2.11
C VAL A 56 15.13 5.33 1.49
N GLN A 57 15.95 5.76 0.53
CA GLN A 57 17.05 4.96 0.00
C GLN A 57 18.34 5.53 0.56
N VAL A 58 19.09 4.68 1.29
CA VAL A 58 20.34 5.07 1.93
C VAL A 58 21.45 4.16 1.41
N GLU A 59 22.49 4.77 0.86
CA GLU A 59 23.74 4.10 0.54
C GLU A 59 24.75 4.34 1.68
N LEU A 60 25.48 3.30 2.06
CA LEU A 60 26.48 3.35 3.13
C LEU A 60 27.85 3.00 2.57
N ALA A 61 28.87 3.78 2.92
CA ALA A 61 30.27 3.56 2.57
C ALA A 61 31.17 3.75 3.79
N HIS A 62 32.38 3.17 3.74
CA HIS A 62 33.37 3.33 4.81
C HIS A 62 33.83 4.79 4.94
N ALA A 63 34.02 5.25 6.17
CA ALA A 63 34.68 6.53 6.43
C ALA A 63 36.15 6.45 5.95
N ALA A 64 36.61 7.50 5.28
CA ALA A 64 37.99 7.65 4.82
C ALA A 64 38.97 7.83 5.98
#